data_AF-A0A9E3CQ05-F1
#
_entry.id   AF-A0A9E3CQ05-F1
#
_cell.length_a   1.000
_cell.length_b   1.000
_cell.length_c   1.000
_cell.angle_alpha   90.00
_cell.angle_beta   90.00
_cell.angle_gamma   90.00
#
_symmetry.space_group_name_H-M   'P 1'
#
loop_
_entity.id
_entity.type
_entity.pdbx_description
1 polymer ?
#
loop_
_entity_poly.entity_id
_entity_poly.type
_entity_poly.pdbx_seq_one_letter_code
_entity_poly.pdbx_strand_id
1 'polypeptide(L)'
;MGQSPRPRPKRLAEKLLEIRAQLGLTQEQFAERLSHIESPPQPGHVSEFERGKREPSLLYLLAVARLAGLPLEAMVDDEMDLPEKLPRRVRGEGPGD
;
A
#
# COMPACT_ATOMS: atom_id res chain seq x y z
N MET A 1 -8.56 30.24 -7.23
CA MET A 1 -9.80 29.52 -6.91
C MET A 1 -9.41 28.09 -6.59
N GLY A 2 -9.72 27.62 -5.37
CA GLY A 2 -9.23 26.35 -4.87
C GLY A 2 -9.77 25.19 -5.71
N GLN A 3 -8.88 24.37 -6.23
CA GLN A 3 -9.28 23.11 -6.86
C GLN A 3 -9.95 22.26 -5.80
N SER A 4 -11.15 21.74 -6.10
CA SER A 4 -11.78 20.71 -5.29
C SER A 4 -10.75 19.61 -5.01
N PRO A 5 -10.72 19.04 -3.78
CA PRO A 5 -9.81 17.97 -3.46
C PRO A 5 -9.89 16.87 -4.52
N ARG A 6 -8.73 16.36 -4.95
CA ARG A 6 -8.68 15.24 -5.89
C ARG A 6 -9.54 14.09 -5.33
N PRO A 7 -10.40 13.46 -6.13
CA PRO A 7 -11.06 12.24 -5.72
C PRO A 7 -10.03 11.20 -5.26
N ARG A 8 -10.30 10.57 -4.13
CA ARG A 8 -9.44 9.55 -3.51
C ARG A 8 -10.30 8.37 -3.06
N PRO A 9 -9.77 7.13 -3.09
CA PRO A 9 -10.52 5.99 -2.61
C PRO A 9 -10.81 6.14 -1.12
N LYS A 10 -12.04 5.86 -0.71
CA LYS A 10 -12.52 6.03 0.66
C LYS A 10 -11.94 4.98 1.61
N ARG A 11 -11.66 3.77 1.09
CA ARG A 11 -11.18 2.61 1.85
C ARG A 11 -9.66 2.43 1.81
N LEU A 12 -8.92 3.33 1.13
CA LEU A 12 -7.48 3.15 0.92
C LEU A 12 -6.69 3.01 2.23
N ALA A 13 -6.99 3.84 3.22
CA ALA A 13 -6.30 3.85 4.51
C ALA A 13 -6.46 2.50 5.25
N GLU A 14 -7.69 1.99 5.30
CA GLU A 14 -8.03 0.69 5.90
C GLU A 14 -7.31 -0.44 5.18
N LYS A 15 -7.34 -0.45 3.83
CA LYS A 15 -6.68 -1.47 3.01
C LYS A 15 -5.16 -1.49 3.22
N LEU A 16 -4.53 -0.32 3.35
CA LEU A 16 -3.09 -0.23 3.65
C LEU A 16 -2.74 -0.84 5.01
N LEU A 17 -3.54 -0.52 6.04
CA LEU A 17 -3.38 -1.08 7.38
C LEU A 17 -3.53 -2.60 7.37
N GLU A 18 -4.57 -3.10 6.69
CA GLU A 18 -4.85 -4.53 6.58
C GLU A 18 -3.70 -5.27 5.89
N ILE A 19 -3.22 -4.77 4.75
CA ILE A 19 -2.07 -5.36 4.03
C ILE A 19 -0.86 -5.45 4.95
N ARG A 20 -0.49 -4.37 5.64
CA ARG A 20 0.66 -4.39 6.56
C ARG A 20 0.47 -5.42 7.68
N ALA A 21 -0.72 -5.46 8.26
CA ALA A 21 -1.05 -6.39 9.35
C ALA A 21 -1.00 -7.86 8.88
N GLN A 22 -1.54 -8.17 7.70
CA GLN A 22 -1.48 -9.51 7.09
C GLN A 22 -0.03 -9.95 6.78
N LEU A 23 0.84 -9.00 6.42
CA LEU A 23 2.29 -9.25 6.26
C LEU A 23 3.02 -9.46 7.59
N GLY A 24 2.37 -9.21 8.74
CA GLY A 24 2.98 -9.33 10.06
C GLY A 24 4.06 -8.28 10.35
N LEU A 25 4.02 -7.12 9.69
CA LEU A 25 5.06 -6.10 9.77
C LEU A 25 4.66 -4.96 10.71
N THR A 26 5.62 -4.42 11.46
CA THR A 26 5.44 -3.10 12.11
C THR A 26 5.45 -1.97 11.07
N GLN A 27 5.06 -0.77 11.46
CA GLN A 27 5.14 0.40 10.56
C GLN A 27 6.59 0.70 10.16
N GLU A 28 7.55 0.48 11.07
CA GLU A 28 8.98 0.60 10.80
C GLU A 28 9.45 -0.42 9.77
N GLN A 29 9.13 -1.70 9.97
CA GLN A 29 9.52 -2.76 9.05
C GLN A 29 8.86 -2.56 7.68
N PHE A 30 7.61 -2.10 7.65
CA PHE A 30 6.91 -1.83 6.40
C PHE A 30 7.55 -0.68 5.62
N ALA A 31 7.92 0.40 6.32
CA ALA A 31 8.68 1.51 5.72
C ALA A 31 10.04 1.03 5.17
N GLU A 32 10.75 0.19 5.92
CA GLU A 32 12.03 -0.39 5.51
C GLU A 32 11.89 -1.25 4.24
N ARG A 33 10.85 -2.09 4.15
CA ARG A 33 10.56 -2.90 2.94
C ARG A 33 10.32 -2.05 1.69
N LEU A 34 9.84 -0.82 1.88
CA LEU A 34 9.53 0.13 0.81
C LEU A 34 10.64 1.17 0.61
N SER A 35 11.79 1.04 1.28
CA SER A 35 12.91 1.99 1.20
C SER A 35 13.55 2.13 -0.18
N HIS A 36 13.28 1.18 -1.09
CA HIS A 36 13.84 1.12 -2.44
C HIS A 36 13.10 2.01 -3.45
N ILE A 37 11.97 2.62 -3.10
CA ILE A 37 11.21 3.49 -4.00
C ILE A 37 11.75 4.92 -4.00
N GLU A 38 11.45 5.67 -5.05
CA GLU A 38 11.67 7.12 -5.05
C GLU A 38 10.85 7.79 -3.93
N SER A 39 11.52 8.61 -3.10
CA SER A 39 10.92 9.24 -1.90
C SER A 39 10.34 8.21 -0.91
N PRO A 40 11.19 7.39 -0.28
CA PRO A 40 10.72 6.30 0.57
C PRO A 40 9.93 6.81 1.79
N PRO A 41 8.92 6.04 2.24
CA PRO A 41 8.15 6.39 3.43
C PRO A 41 9.02 6.30 4.69
N GLN A 42 8.75 7.17 5.65
CA GLN A 42 9.19 6.97 7.03
C GLN A 42 8.06 6.28 7.81
N PRO A 43 8.33 5.68 8.99
CA PRO A 43 7.30 5.02 9.79
C PRO A 43 6.12 5.95 10.12
N GLY A 44 6.40 7.22 10.40
CA GLY A 44 5.39 8.26 10.60
C GLY A 44 4.50 8.48 9.37
N HIS A 45 5.06 8.45 8.15
CA HIS A 45 4.29 8.53 6.91
C HIS A 45 3.35 7.33 6.75
N VAL A 46 3.83 6.12 7.04
CA VAL A 46 3.00 4.90 7.03
C VAL A 46 1.79 5.07 7.95
N SER A 47 2.01 5.54 9.18
CA SER A 47 0.92 5.83 10.13
C SER A 47 -0.07 6.87 9.59
N GLU A 48 0.40 7.92 8.92
CA GLU A 48 -0.49 8.92 8.31
C GLU A 48 -1.33 8.36 7.18
N PHE A 49 -0.77 7.47 6.35
CA PHE A 49 -1.47 6.81 5.25
C PHE A 49 -2.54 5.84 5.79
N GLU A 50 -2.19 5.00 6.76
CA GLU A 50 -3.09 4.02 7.40
C GLU A 50 -4.27 4.67 8.16
N ARG A 51 -4.13 5.95 8.50
CA ARG A 51 -5.17 6.74 9.17
C ARG A 51 -5.88 7.73 8.24
N GLY A 52 -5.55 7.72 6.95
CA GLY A 52 -6.13 8.63 5.95
C GLY A 52 -5.82 10.11 6.16
N LYS A 53 -4.82 10.44 7.00
CA LYS A 53 -4.37 11.83 7.22
C LYS A 53 -3.58 12.37 6.04
N ARG A 54 -2.94 11.48 5.28
CA ARG A 54 -2.15 11.82 4.10
C ARG A 54 -2.44 10.82 3.00
N GLU A 55 -2.46 11.29 1.77
CA GLU A 55 -2.55 10.41 0.60
C GLU A 55 -1.14 9.96 0.18
N PRO A 56 -0.89 8.65 0.03
CA PRO A 56 0.38 8.17 -0.50
C PRO A 56 0.52 8.44 -2.00
N SER A 57 1.76 8.41 -2.50
CA SER A 57 2.02 8.51 -3.95
C SER A 57 1.57 7.24 -4.69
N LEU A 58 1.34 7.36 -5.99
CA LEU A 58 1.05 6.20 -6.84
C LEU A 58 2.19 5.16 -6.82
N LEU A 59 3.45 5.63 -6.73
CA LEU A 59 4.62 4.76 -6.64
C LEU A 59 4.67 3.97 -5.31
N TYR A 60 4.27 4.60 -4.20
CA TYR A 60 4.10 3.91 -2.93
C TYR A 60 3.04 2.81 -3.05
N LEU A 61 1.87 3.13 -3.61
CA LEU A 61 0.78 2.16 -3.80
C LEU A 61 1.22 0.99 -4.69
N LEU A 62 1.92 1.26 -5.79
CA LEU A 62 2.46 0.23 -6.68
C LEU A 62 3.45 -0.69 -5.95
N ALA A 63 4.31 -0.13 -5.10
CA ALA A 63 5.28 -0.91 -4.34
C ALA A 63 4.60 -1.77 -3.25
N VAL A 64 3.57 -1.24 -2.58
CA VAL A 64 2.75 -2.02 -1.64
C VAL A 64 2.02 -3.15 -2.35
N ALA A 65 1.38 -2.88 -3.50
CA ALA A 65 0.68 -3.88 -4.30
C ALA A 65 1.64 -5.03 -4.67
N ARG A 66 2.83 -4.68 -5.17
CA ARG A 66 3.88 -5.66 -5.45
C ARG A 66 4.25 -6.44 -4.20
N LEU A 67 4.61 -5.77 -3.10
CA LEU A 67 5.01 -6.41 -1.84
C LEU A 67 3.95 -7.41 -1.34
N ALA A 68 2.67 -7.06 -1.47
CA ALA A 68 1.53 -7.87 -1.08
C ALA A 68 1.16 -8.97 -2.10
N GLY A 69 1.70 -8.92 -3.32
CA GLY A 69 1.32 -9.82 -4.41
C GLY A 69 -0.08 -9.55 -4.96
N LEU A 70 -0.58 -8.32 -4.85
CA LEU A 70 -1.91 -7.92 -5.28
C LEU A 70 -1.84 -7.03 -6.53
N PRO A 71 -2.88 -7.05 -7.39
CA PRO A 71 -3.04 -6.02 -8.40
C PRO A 71 -3.35 -4.67 -7.72
N LEU A 72 -2.90 -3.56 -8.32
CA LEU A 72 -3.10 -2.22 -7.76
C LEU A 72 -4.59 -1.88 -7.60
N GLU A 73 -5.45 -2.36 -8.50
CA GLU A 73 -6.90 -2.19 -8.47
C GLU A 73 -7.52 -2.61 -7.13
N ALA A 74 -7.06 -3.73 -6.56
CA ALA A 74 -7.56 -4.24 -5.27
C ALA A 74 -7.35 -3.23 -4.13
N MET A 75 -6.38 -2.33 -4.25
CA MET A 75 -6.11 -1.28 -3.27
C MET A 75 -6.92 0.00 -3.49
N VAL A 76 -7.19 0.36 -4.75
CA VAL A 76 -7.74 1.69 -5.11
C VAL A 76 -9.22 1.66 -5.50
N ASP A 77 -9.78 0.50 -5.81
CA ASP A 77 -11.21 0.32 -6.06
C ASP A 77 -11.94 0.12 -4.73
N ASP A 78 -12.89 1.00 -4.39
CA ASP A 78 -13.66 0.90 -3.15
C ASP A 78 -14.66 -0.27 -3.14
N GLU A 79 -15.03 -0.79 -4.32
CA GLU A 79 -15.98 -1.91 -4.49
C GLU A 79 -15.31 -3.29 -4.33
N MET A 80 -13.98 -3.34 -4.36
CA MET A 80 -13.22 -4.58 -4.17
C MET A 80 -12.83 -4.77 -2.69
N ASP A 81 -12.89 -6.01 -2.21
CA ASP A 81 -12.30 -6.39 -0.94
C ASP A 81 -10.89 -6.97 -1.13
N LEU A 82 -10.06 -6.85 -0.10
CA LEU A 82 -8.79 -7.57 -0.05
C LEU A 82 -9.05 -9.06 0.22
N PRO A 83 -8.20 -9.97 -0.26
CA PRO A 83 -8.34 -11.37 0.10
C PRO A 83 -8.10 -11.56 1.60
N GLU A 84 -8.80 -12.52 2.21
CA GLU A 84 -8.64 -12.87 3.63
C GLU A 84 -7.19 -13.25 3.99
N LYS A 85 -6.42 -13.73 3.01
CA LYS A 85 -4.99 -14.02 3.12
C LYS A 85 -4.26 -13.55 1.87
N LEU A 86 -3.19 -12.78 2.06
CA LEU A 86 -2.31 -12.39 0.96
C LEU A 86 -1.74 -13.63 0.24
N PRO A 87 -1.64 -13.57 -1.10
CA PRO A 87 -1.09 -14.66 -1.89
C PRO A 87 0.35 -14.95 -1.47
N ARG A 88 0.65 -16.23 -1.27
CA ARG A 88 2.01 -16.67 -0.99
C ARG A 88 2.82 -16.51 -2.27
N ARG A 89 3.79 -15.58 -2.30
CA ARG A 89 4.75 -15.50 -3.40
C ARG A 89 5.46 -16.85 -3.53
N VAL A 90 5.16 -17.58 -4.60
CA VAL A 90 5.95 -18.75 -4.98
C VAL A 90 7.31 -18.20 -5.39
N ARG A 91 8.38 -18.70 -4.77
CA ARG A 91 9.75 -18.28 -5.05
C ARG A 91 10.05 -18.65 -6.51
N GLY A 92 10.00 -17.69 -7.43
CA GLY A 92 10.23 -17.90 -8.87
C GLY A 92 9.47 -16.97 -9.81
N GLU A 93 8.42 -16.29 -9.35
CA GLU A 93 7.62 -15.38 -10.18
C GLU A 93 7.83 -13.92 -9.74
N GLY A 94 9.06 -13.43 -9.93
CA GLY A 94 9.30 -11.99 -10.06
C GLY A 94 9.22 -11.62 -11.54
N PRO A 95 8.85 -10.38 -11.90
CA PRO A 95 9.04 -9.93 -13.27
C PRO A 95 10.55 -9.93 -13.55
N GLY A 96 10.97 -10.79 -14.48
CA GLY A 96 12.25 -10.88 -15.22
C GLY A 96 13.54 -10.33 -14.59
N ASP A 97 14.59 -11.16 -14.69
CA ASP A 97 16.00 -10.72 -14.76
C ASP A 97 16.22 -9.43 -15.57
#